data_AF-A0A7S0HMD9-F1
#
_entry.id   AF-A0A7S0HMD9-F1
#
_cell.length_a   1.000
_cell.length_b   1.000
_cell.length_c   1.000
_cell.angle_alpha   90.00
_cell.angle_beta   90.00
_cell.angle_gamma   90.00
#
_symmetry.space_group_name_H-M   'P 1'
#
loop_
_entity.id
_entity.type
_entity.pdbx_description
1 polymer ?
#
loop_
_entity_poly.entity_id
_entity_poly.type
_entity_poly.pdbx_seq_one_letter_code
_entity_poly.pdbx_strand_id
1 'polypeptide(L)'
;KQPVPQAPPPPPPMDLDDGRYEEIDATLREVVKLFSERTDIKTVLEAGHATAELKSLCEARHKEIQQNIRELAGQVERTKHQHEERQEALLNPAPREELLKERTRVEENITRLRKETDNLKEQTIRAESCGSELGVREQQLWQHENVEVPRLRHAISLYANISSIRWDYSSSKVKGFITSGTGSGIKSFELEPSQQSEFAVINSLWDLMEA
;
A
#
# COMPACT_ATOMS: atom_id res chain seq x y z
N LYS A 1 86.13 -19.20 -138.82
CA LYS A 1 87.31 -19.36 -137.92
C LYS A 1 86.84 -19.09 -136.50
N GLN A 2 87.00 -20.09 -135.61
CA GLN A 2 86.90 -20.02 -134.13
C GLN A 2 87.76 -18.90 -133.51
N PRO A 3 87.63 -18.48 -132.22
CA PRO A 3 87.50 -19.37 -131.04
C PRO A 3 86.62 -18.91 -129.84
N VAL A 4 86.44 -19.85 -128.91
CA VAL A 4 85.85 -19.78 -127.55
C VAL A 4 86.77 -19.01 -126.58
N PRO A 5 86.22 -18.36 -125.52
CA PRO A 5 86.95 -18.27 -124.25
C PRO A 5 86.12 -18.53 -122.97
N GLN A 6 86.62 -19.49 -122.20
CA GLN A 6 86.74 -19.69 -120.73
C GLN A 6 85.69 -19.16 -119.73
N ALA A 7 85.27 -20.08 -118.84
CA ALA A 7 84.52 -19.84 -117.61
C ALA A 7 85.41 -19.29 -116.45
N PRO A 8 84.90 -18.36 -115.60
CA PRO A 8 85.60 -17.88 -114.40
C PRO A 8 85.23 -18.68 -113.10
N PRO A 9 86.05 -18.57 -112.03
CA PRO A 9 86.20 -19.55 -110.92
C PRO A 9 85.18 -19.41 -109.78
N PRO A 10 85.08 -20.39 -108.84
CA PRO A 10 84.11 -20.33 -107.74
C PRO A 10 84.58 -19.39 -106.60
N PRO A 11 83.68 -18.59 -106.00
CA PRO A 11 84.01 -17.82 -104.79
C PRO A 11 83.92 -18.68 -103.49
N PRO A 12 84.67 -18.32 -102.44
CA PRO A 12 84.95 -19.14 -101.25
C PRO A 12 83.87 -19.04 -100.15
N PRO A 13 83.83 -19.98 -99.19
CA PRO A 13 82.93 -19.95 -98.03
C PRO A 13 83.48 -19.02 -96.94
N MET A 14 82.61 -18.49 -96.07
CA MET A 14 82.83 -17.97 -94.69
C MET A 14 81.83 -16.83 -94.42
N ASP A 15 81.25 -16.61 -93.24
CA ASP A 15 81.10 -17.35 -91.99
C ASP A 15 79.97 -16.59 -91.27
N LEU A 16 78.97 -17.29 -90.76
CA LEU A 16 77.86 -16.67 -90.02
C LEU A 16 78.24 -16.58 -88.53
N ASP A 17 78.10 -15.38 -87.98
CA ASP A 17 78.44 -14.97 -86.62
C ASP A 17 77.58 -15.67 -85.55
N ASP A 18 78.09 -16.77 -84.97
CA ASP A 18 77.37 -17.75 -84.11
C ASP A 18 77.12 -17.26 -82.67
N GLY A 19 77.96 -16.36 -82.12
CA GLY A 19 77.90 -15.93 -80.72
C GLY A 19 76.73 -14.99 -80.38
N ARG A 20 76.23 -14.22 -81.36
CA ARG A 20 75.04 -13.38 -81.17
C ARG A 20 73.76 -14.19 -81.09
N TYR A 21 73.71 -15.37 -81.71
CA TYR A 21 72.50 -16.20 -81.72
C TYR A 21 72.26 -16.92 -80.39
N GLU A 22 73.29 -17.28 -79.63
CA GLU A 22 73.11 -17.91 -78.30
C GLU A 22 72.50 -16.95 -77.25
N GLU A 23 72.96 -15.70 -77.19
CA GLU A 23 72.38 -14.69 -76.30
C GLU A 23 70.94 -14.34 -76.70
N ILE A 24 70.69 -14.25 -78.01
CA ILE A 24 69.33 -14.05 -78.55
C ILE A 24 68.44 -15.24 -78.20
N ASP A 25 68.93 -16.47 -78.27
CA ASP A 25 68.14 -17.68 -77.95
C ASP A 25 67.91 -17.84 -76.43
N ALA A 26 68.88 -17.47 -75.60
CA ALA A 26 68.71 -17.41 -74.14
C ALA A 26 67.66 -16.37 -73.73
N THR A 27 67.75 -15.16 -74.29
CA THR A 27 66.74 -14.12 -74.06
C THR A 27 65.38 -14.51 -74.64
N LEU A 28 65.34 -15.16 -75.82
CA LEU A 28 64.09 -15.69 -76.38
C LEU A 28 63.45 -16.73 -75.47
N ARG A 29 64.23 -17.65 -74.89
CA ARG A 29 63.73 -18.65 -73.95
C ARG A 29 63.18 -18.02 -72.67
N GLU A 30 63.84 -17.01 -72.15
CA GLU A 30 63.38 -16.29 -70.96
C GLU A 30 62.11 -15.49 -71.24
N VAL A 31 62.02 -14.83 -72.40
CA VAL A 31 60.80 -14.16 -72.89
C VAL A 31 59.69 -15.19 -73.09
N VAL A 32 59.94 -16.31 -73.77
CA VAL A 32 58.95 -17.38 -73.94
C VAL A 32 58.50 -17.94 -72.60
N LYS A 33 59.41 -18.11 -71.64
CA LYS A 33 59.08 -18.57 -70.29
C LYS A 33 58.19 -17.57 -69.55
N LEU A 34 58.56 -16.29 -69.52
CA LEU A 34 57.79 -15.20 -68.93
C LEU A 34 56.39 -15.07 -69.57
N PHE A 35 56.27 -15.22 -70.89
CA PHE A 35 54.99 -15.19 -71.59
C PHE A 35 54.19 -16.50 -71.49
N SER A 36 54.85 -17.64 -71.23
CA SER A 36 54.20 -18.93 -71.02
C SER A 36 53.65 -19.09 -69.58
N GLU A 37 54.28 -18.42 -68.62
CA GLU A 37 53.79 -18.26 -67.27
C GLU A 37 52.64 -17.24 -67.31
N ARG A 38 51.39 -17.73 -67.46
CA ARG A 38 50.15 -16.92 -67.44
C ARG A 38 49.86 -16.25 -66.08
N THR A 39 50.88 -15.91 -65.30
CA THR A 39 50.82 -15.29 -63.98
C THR A 39 50.13 -13.92 -64.05
N ASP A 40 50.47 -13.09 -65.02
CA ASP A 40 49.88 -11.75 -65.19
C ASP A 40 48.37 -11.79 -65.49
N ILE A 41 47.93 -12.79 -66.27
CA ILE A 41 46.51 -12.96 -66.57
C ILE A 41 45.76 -13.42 -65.32
N LYS A 42 46.36 -14.29 -64.50
CA LYS A 42 45.77 -14.74 -63.24
C LYS A 42 45.69 -13.61 -62.21
N THR A 43 46.75 -12.81 -62.04
CA THR A 43 46.75 -11.67 -61.11
C THR A 43 45.74 -10.60 -61.51
N VAL A 44 45.57 -10.33 -62.82
CA VAL A 44 44.53 -9.42 -63.31
C VAL A 44 43.13 -9.96 -63.07
N LEU A 45 42.90 -11.27 -63.26
CA LEU A 45 41.61 -11.90 -62.96
C LEU A 45 41.30 -11.90 -61.45
N GLU A 46 42.29 -12.19 -60.60
CA GLU A 46 42.18 -12.14 -59.15
C GLU A 46 41.93 -10.72 -58.65
N ALA A 47 42.61 -9.71 -59.21
CA ALA A 47 42.35 -8.30 -58.92
C ALA A 47 40.95 -7.86 -59.41
N GLY A 48 40.51 -8.36 -60.57
CA GLY A 48 39.15 -8.16 -61.09
C GLY A 48 38.08 -8.76 -60.17
N HIS A 49 38.33 -9.95 -59.62
CA HIS A 49 37.45 -10.57 -58.64
C HIS A 49 37.43 -9.78 -57.32
N ALA A 50 38.59 -9.44 -56.79
CA ALA A 50 38.70 -8.67 -55.55
C ALA A 50 38.04 -7.28 -55.65
N THR A 51 38.15 -6.61 -56.80
CA THR A 51 37.47 -5.33 -57.03
C THR A 51 35.96 -5.48 -57.17
N ALA A 52 35.47 -6.54 -57.81
CA ALA A 52 34.04 -6.85 -57.87
C ALA A 52 33.47 -7.18 -56.49
N GLU A 53 34.19 -7.96 -55.67
CA GLU A 53 33.84 -8.26 -54.29
C GLU A 53 33.81 -6.99 -53.42
N LEU A 54 34.84 -6.13 -53.53
CA LEU A 54 34.91 -4.89 -52.79
C LEU A 54 33.77 -3.94 -53.17
N LYS A 55 33.42 -3.87 -54.45
CA LYS A 55 32.27 -3.09 -54.92
C LYS A 55 30.94 -3.61 -54.35
N SER A 56 30.73 -4.93 -54.41
CA SER A 56 29.55 -5.58 -53.80
C SER A 56 29.46 -5.31 -52.30
N LEU A 57 30.58 -5.40 -51.59
CA LEU A 57 30.66 -5.13 -50.15
C LEU A 57 30.38 -3.66 -49.84
N CYS A 58 30.91 -2.73 -50.62
CA CYS A 58 30.60 -1.31 -50.49
C CYS A 58 29.11 -1.01 -50.74
N GLU A 59 28.50 -1.61 -51.76
CA GLU A 59 27.06 -1.45 -52.04
C GLU A 59 26.20 -2.03 -50.91
N ALA A 60 26.55 -3.20 -50.38
CA ALA A 60 25.87 -3.82 -49.25
C ALA A 60 25.97 -2.93 -47.99
N ARG A 61 27.17 -2.44 -47.66
CA ARG A 61 27.39 -1.51 -46.54
C ARG A 61 26.63 -0.20 -46.73
N HIS A 62 26.59 0.34 -47.94
CA HIS A 62 25.85 1.57 -48.20
C HIS A 62 24.35 1.39 -47.95
N LYS A 63 23.77 0.26 -48.38
CA LYS A 63 22.36 -0.09 -48.11
C LYS A 63 22.08 -0.26 -46.62
N GLU A 64 22.97 -0.94 -45.90
CA GLU A 64 22.89 -1.11 -44.44
C GLU A 64 22.90 0.25 -43.71
N ILE A 65 23.84 1.13 -44.07
CA ILE A 65 23.93 2.48 -43.50
C ILE A 65 22.65 3.29 -43.79
N GLN A 66 22.14 3.25 -45.03
CA GLN A 66 20.88 3.92 -45.38
C GLN A 66 19.68 3.37 -44.62
N GLN A 67 19.65 2.07 -44.32
CA GLN A 67 18.60 1.47 -43.51
C GLN A 67 18.69 1.94 -42.06
N ASN A 68 19.89 1.91 -41.48
CA ASN A 68 20.14 2.38 -40.12
C ASN A 68 19.79 3.86 -39.94
N ILE A 69 20.17 4.72 -40.90
CA ILE A 69 19.81 6.14 -40.88
C ILE A 69 18.29 6.32 -40.88
N ARG A 70 17.57 5.57 -41.72
CA ARG A 70 16.10 5.65 -41.77
C ARG A 70 15.46 5.18 -40.47
N GLU A 71 15.97 4.11 -39.89
CA GLU A 71 15.47 3.59 -38.62
C GLU A 71 15.71 4.58 -37.48
N LEU A 72 16.93 5.11 -37.36
CA LEU A 72 17.29 6.09 -36.35
C LEU A 72 16.50 7.39 -36.52
N ALA A 73 16.32 7.87 -37.75
CA ALA A 73 15.47 9.03 -38.02
C ALA A 73 14.02 8.79 -37.57
N GLY A 74 13.48 7.60 -37.83
CA GLY A 74 12.15 7.21 -37.34
C GLY A 74 12.08 7.08 -35.81
N GLN A 75 13.14 6.59 -35.16
CA GLN A 75 13.22 6.55 -33.70
C GLN A 75 13.30 7.95 -33.09
N VAL A 76 14.08 8.86 -33.68
CA VAL A 76 14.18 10.26 -33.25
C VAL A 76 12.81 10.94 -33.34
N GLU A 77 12.10 10.80 -34.46
CA GLU A 77 10.79 11.45 -34.64
C GLU A 77 9.75 10.90 -33.65
N ARG A 78 9.71 9.58 -33.43
CA ARG A 78 8.83 8.98 -32.41
C ARG A 78 9.15 9.49 -31.01
N THR A 79 10.43 9.58 -30.68
CA THR A 79 10.87 10.04 -29.35
C THR A 79 10.54 11.52 -29.15
N LYS A 80 10.73 12.33 -30.19
CA LYS A 80 10.36 13.75 -30.21
C LYS A 80 8.86 13.93 -30.02
N HIS A 81 8.03 13.21 -30.77
CA HIS A 81 6.58 13.27 -30.64
C HIS A 81 6.10 12.87 -29.25
N GLN A 82 6.62 11.77 -28.69
CA GLN A 82 6.34 11.36 -27.31
C GLN A 82 6.75 12.41 -26.28
N HIS A 83 7.86 13.13 -26.53
CA HIS A 83 8.28 14.19 -25.65
C HIS A 83 7.33 15.38 -25.71
N GLU A 84 6.92 15.79 -26.91
CA GLU A 84 5.95 16.87 -27.13
C GLU A 84 4.60 16.56 -26.47
N GLU A 85 4.07 15.36 -26.65
CA GLU A 85 2.82 14.90 -26.00
C GLU A 85 2.93 14.94 -24.47
N ARG A 86 4.04 14.45 -23.90
CA ARG A 86 4.27 14.50 -22.44
C ARG A 86 4.40 15.93 -21.95
N GLN A 87 5.06 16.79 -22.71
CA GLN A 87 5.22 18.20 -22.36
C GLN A 87 3.88 18.93 -22.40
N GLU A 88 3.04 18.67 -23.40
CA GLU A 88 1.68 19.20 -23.49
C GLU A 88 0.79 18.69 -22.34
N ALA A 89 0.89 17.40 -21.99
CA ALA A 89 0.19 16.84 -20.84
C ALA A 89 0.63 17.45 -19.50
N LEU A 90 1.92 17.78 -19.34
CA LEU A 90 2.44 18.49 -18.17
C LEU A 90 2.02 19.97 -18.13
N LEU A 91 1.86 20.59 -19.31
CA LEU A 91 1.39 21.96 -19.46
C LEU A 91 -0.12 22.10 -19.30
N ASN A 92 -0.88 21.01 -19.31
CA ASN A 92 -2.31 21.01 -18.99
C ASN A 92 -2.50 20.90 -17.46
N PRO A 93 -2.75 22.00 -16.73
CA PRO A 93 -2.87 21.97 -15.29
C PRO A 93 -4.19 21.35 -14.82
N ALA A 94 -5.19 21.21 -15.71
CA ALA A 94 -6.55 20.84 -15.34
C ALA A 94 -6.64 19.48 -14.60
N PRO A 95 -6.00 18.39 -15.08
CA PRO A 95 -6.06 17.11 -14.37
C PRO A 95 -5.40 17.16 -12.98
N ARG A 96 -4.31 17.92 -12.85
CA ARG A 96 -3.60 18.07 -11.58
C ARG A 96 -4.42 18.91 -10.59
N GLU A 97 -5.05 19.98 -11.05
CA GLU A 97 -5.89 20.83 -10.21
C GLU A 97 -7.14 20.09 -9.72
N GLU A 98 -7.78 19.29 -10.59
CA GLU A 98 -8.89 18.42 -10.21
C GLU A 98 -8.48 17.39 -9.15
N LEU A 99 -7.36 16.70 -9.34
CA LEU A 99 -6.83 15.76 -8.36
C LEU A 99 -6.49 16.44 -7.02
N LEU A 100 -5.98 17.67 -7.04
CA LEU A 100 -5.71 18.43 -5.81
C LEU A 100 -7.01 18.85 -5.09
N LYS A 101 -8.04 19.26 -5.84
CA LYS A 101 -9.38 19.56 -5.30
C LYS A 101 -10.02 18.30 -4.71
N GLU A 102 -9.88 17.16 -5.36
CA GLU A 102 -10.39 15.90 -4.84
C GLU A 102 -9.63 15.47 -3.58
N ARG A 103 -8.30 15.54 -3.58
CA ARG A 103 -7.45 15.23 -2.43
C ARG A 103 -7.80 16.08 -1.22
N THR A 104 -7.94 17.40 -1.40
CA THR A 104 -8.33 18.32 -0.32
C THR A 104 -9.73 18.00 0.21
N ARG A 105 -10.71 17.77 -0.66
CA ARG A 105 -12.06 17.36 -0.27
C ARG A 105 -12.07 16.05 0.54
N VAL A 106 -11.28 15.06 0.12
CA VAL A 106 -11.17 13.78 0.83
C VAL A 106 -10.51 13.97 2.20
N GLU A 107 -9.47 14.80 2.30
CA GLU A 107 -8.82 15.12 3.58
C GLU A 107 -9.76 15.84 4.55
N GLU A 108 -10.52 16.81 4.08
CA GLU A 108 -11.56 17.49 4.86
C GLU A 108 -12.63 16.49 5.35
N ASN A 109 -13.04 15.56 4.50
CA ASN A 109 -13.99 14.51 4.90
C ASN A 109 -13.39 13.56 5.94
N ILE A 110 -12.13 13.13 5.78
CA ILE A 110 -11.43 12.28 6.75
C ILE A 110 -11.32 12.98 8.10
N THR A 111 -10.93 14.26 8.11
CA THR A 111 -10.80 15.03 9.36
C THR A 111 -12.15 15.21 10.06
N ARG A 112 -13.23 15.49 9.30
CA ARG A 112 -14.59 15.53 9.83
C ARG A 112 -15.01 14.19 10.44
N LEU A 113 -14.86 13.08 9.70
CA LEU A 113 -15.25 11.74 10.16
C LEU A 113 -14.46 11.30 11.40
N ARG A 114 -13.17 11.67 11.50
CA ARG A 114 -12.37 11.43 12.70
C ARG A 114 -12.96 12.16 13.91
N LYS A 115 -13.29 13.45 13.76
CA LYS A 115 -13.91 14.24 14.83
C LYS A 115 -15.26 13.68 15.26
N GLU A 116 -16.09 13.24 14.31
CA GLU A 116 -17.36 12.57 14.60
C GLU A 116 -17.15 11.26 15.36
N THR A 117 -16.17 10.46 14.93
CA THR A 117 -15.80 9.21 15.60
C THR A 117 -15.37 9.45 17.05
N ASP A 118 -14.55 10.47 17.30
CA ASP A 118 -14.08 10.79 18.65
C ASP A 118 -15.23 11.29 19.54
N ASN A 119 -16.11 12.15 19.00
CA ASN A 119 -17.31 12.59 19.72
C ASN A 119 -18.24 11.41 20.07
N LEU A 120 -18.45 10.47 19.14
CA LEU A 120 -19.25 9.27 19.41
C LEU A 120 -18.63 8.39 20.49
N LYS A 121 -17.31 8.20 20.47
CA LYS A 121 -16.60 7.46 21.54
C LYS A 121 -16.81 8.11 22.90
N GLU A 122 -16.68 9.43 22.99
CA GLU A 122 -16.95 10.14 24.24
C GLU A 122 -18.39 9.96 24.72
N GLN A 123 -19.37 10.00 23.80
CA GLN A 123 -20.77 9.77 24.15
C GLN A 123 -21.01 8.35 24.65
N THR A 124 -20.40 7.34 24.03
CA THR A 124 -20.46 5.95 24.49
C THR A 124 -19.90 5.80 25.89
N ILE A 125 -18.70 6.35 26.17
CA ILE A 125 -18.08 6.29 27.49
C ILE A 125 -18.98 6.94 28.55
N ARG A 126 -19.57 8.11 28.25
CA ARG A 126 -20.49 8.79 29.17
C ARG A 126 -21.76 7.99 29.42
N ALA A 127 -22.33 7.39 28.37
CA ALA A 127 -23.52 6.56 28.47
C ALA A 127 -23.26 5.29 29.29
N GLU A 128 -22.11 4.63 29.10
CA GLU A 128 -21.68 3.48 29.89
C GLU A 128 -21.50 3.83 31.37
N SER A 129 -20.85 4.95 31.67
CA SER A 129 -20.70 5.44 33.06
C SER A 129 -22.07 5.68 33.71
N CYS A 130 -22.95 6.39 33.00
CA CYS A 130 -24.31 6.65 33.49
C CYS A 130 -25.11 5.36 33.70
N GLY A 131 -25.00 4.41 32.77
CA GLY A 131 -25.63 3.09 32.89
C GLY A 131 -25.13 2.31 34.11
N SER A 132 -23.81 2.34 34.38
CA SER A 132 -23.23 1.71 35.57
C SER A 132 -23.73 2.34 36.86
N GLU A 133 -23.79 3.68 36.94
CA GLU A 133 -24.29 4.39 38.11
C GLU A 133 -25.78 4.10 38.38
N LEU A 134 -26.59 4.07 37.31
CA LEU A 134 -28.00 3.72 37.40
C LEU A 134 -28.19 2.27 37.89
N GLY A 135 -27.39 1.33 37.39
CA GLY A 135 -27.44 -0.07 37.84
C GLY A 135 -27.12 -0.23 39.34
N VAL A 136 -26.13 0.49 39.85
CA VAL A 136 -25.82 0.49 41.29
C VAL A 136 -26.99 1.06 42.10
N ARG A 137 -27.58 2.17 41.64
CA ARG A 137 -28.71 2.81 42.31
C ARG A 137 -29.96 1.93 42.30
N GLU A 138 -30.23 1.26 41.19
CA GLU A 138 -31.32 0.31 41.06
C GLU A 138 -31.14 -0.86 42.03
N GLN A 139 -29.94 -1.41 42.14
CA GLN A 139 -29.65 -2.48 43.11
C GLN A 139 -29.86 -2.03 44.56
N GLN A 140 -29.45 -0.81 44.91
CA GLN A 140 -29.66 -0.25 46.25
C GLN A 140 -31.16 -0.08 46.56
N LEU A 141 -31.92 0.45 45.60
CA LEU A 141 -33.37 0.59 45.75
C LEU A 141 -34.04 -0.78 45.90
N TRP A 142 -33.61 -1.75 45.10
CA TRP A 142 -34.11 -3.12 45.19
C TRP A 142 -33.84 -3.73 46.56
N GLN A 143 -32.62 -3.58 47.12
CA GLN A 143 -32.30 -4.05 48.46
C GLN A 143 -33.15 -3.36 49.53
N HIS A 144 -33.32 -2.05 49.44
CA HIS A 144 -34.13 -1.31 50.39
C HIS A 144 -35.60 -1.75 50.36
N GLU A 145 -36.19 -1.88 49.17
CA GLU A 145 -37.60 -2.21 49.00
C GLU A 145 -37.92 -3.69 49.27
N ASN A 146 -37.04 -4.61 48.87
CA ASN A 146 -37.32 -6.05 48.95
C ASN A 146 -36.75 -6.72 50.19
N VAL A 147 -35.76 -6.12 50.85
CA VAL A 147 -35.13 -6.70 52.05
C VAL A 147 -35.42 -5.84 53.27
N GLU A 148 -35.04 -4.57 53.24
CA GLU A 148 -35.09 -3.71 54.43
C GLU A 148 -36.53 -3.37 54.83
N VAL A 149 -37.39 -3.01 53.88
CA VAL A 149 -38.80 -2.66 54.15
C VAL A 149 -39.58 -3.86 54.72
N PRO A 150 -39.55 -5.07 54.13
CA PRO A 150 -40.20 -6.24 54.70
C PRO A 150 -39.64 -6.62 56.08
N ARG A 151 -38.32 -6.53 56.28
CA ARG A 151 -37.69 -6.79 57.57
C ARG A 151 -38.19 -5.81 58.65
N LEU A 152 -38.24 -4.51 58.34
CA LEU A 152 -38.72 -3.50 59.27
C LEU A 152 -40.21 -3.68 59.56
N ARG A 153 -41.03 -3.98 58.54
CA ARG A 153 -42.45 -4.28 58.71
C ARG A 153 -42.67 -5.49 59.60
N HIS A 154 -41.85 -6.53 59.45
CA HIS A 154 -41.90 -7.70 60.31
C HIS A 154 -41.52 -7.34 61.76
N ALA A 155 -40.43 -6.58 61.97
CA ALA A 155 -40.02 -6.12 63.29
C ALA A 155 -41.10 -5.27 63.98
N ILE A 156 -41.71 -4.31 63.27
CA ILE A 156 -42.84 -3.51 63.78
C ILE A 156 -44.02 -4.41 64.16
N SER A 157 -44.33 -5.40 63.32
CA SER A 157 -45.41 -6.36 63.58
C SER A 157 -45.12 -7.21 64.82
N LEU A 158 -43.87 -7.63 65.02
CA LEU A 158 -43.44 -8.33 66.24
C LEU A 158 -43.62 -7.46 67.48
N TYR A 159 -43.18 -6.20 67.44
CA TYR A 159 -43.37 -5.28 68.56
C TYR A 159 -44.86 -5.06 68.86
N ALA A 160 -45.68 -4.85 67.84
CA ALA A 160 -47.12 -4.69 68.02
C ALA A 160 -47.78 -5.96 68.60
N ASN A 161 -47.37 -7.14 68.16
CA ASN A 161 -47.91 -8.42 68.64
C ASN A 161 -47.49 -8.75 70.08
N ILE A 162 -46.21 -8.54 70.41
CA ILE A 162 -45.68 -8.84 71.75
C ILE A 162 -46.23 -7.84 72.76
N SER A 163 -46.19 -6.55 72.44
CA SER A 163 -46.58 -5.51 73.39
C SER A 163 -48.09 -5.30 73.46
N SER A 164 -48.82 -5.65 72.38
CA SER A 164 -50.23 -5.31 72.23
C SER A 164 -50.53 -3.80 72.38
N ILE A 165 -49.50 -2.96 72.16
CA ILE A 165 -49.62 -1.50 72.23
C ILE A 165 -50.01 -0.93 70.87
N ARG A 166 -50.99 -0.04 70.88
CA ARG A 166 -51.35 0.81 69.76
C ARG A 166 -51.01 2.26 70.12
N TRP A 167 -50.04 2.81 69.42
CA TRP A 167 -49.56 4.16 69.63
C TRP A 167 -50.47 5.20 68.97
N ASP A 168 -50.71 6.32 69.67
CA ASP A 168 -51.36 7.51 69.14
C ASP A 168 -50.29 8.50 68.66
N TYR A 169 -50.03 8.48 67.35
CA TYR A 169 -49.02 9.34 66.72
C TYR A 169 -49.46 10.80 66.52
N SER A 170 -50.68 11.17 66.94
CA SER A 170 -51.17 12.55 66.82
C SER A 170 -50.64 13.50 67.89
N SER A 171 -50.05 12.96 68.97
CA SER A 171 -49.49 13.71 70.09
C SER A 171 -47.97 13.58 70.15
N SER A 172 -47.29 14.61 70.64
CA SER A 172 -45.85 14.57 70.95
C SER A 172 -45.53 13.79 72.23
N LYS A 173 -46.57 13.40 73.00
CA LYS A 173 -46.45 12.61 74.22
C LYS A 173 -46.47 11.11 73.92
N VAL A 174 -45.96 10.30 74.85
CA VAL A 174 -46.00 8.83 74.76
C VAL A 174 -47.41 8.38 75.14
N LYS A 175 -48.29 8.30 74.14
CA LYS A 175 -49.72 8.03 74.32
C LYS A 175 -50.16 6.85 73.47
N GLY A 176 -51.10 6.07 73.98
CA GLY A 176 -51.67 4.95 73.27
C GLY A 176 -52.64 4.13 74.09
N PHE A 177 -52.90 2.92 73.63
CA PHE A 177 -53.71 1.94 74.34
C PHE A 177 -53.11 0.54 74.23
N ILE A 178 -53.24 -0.24 75.30
CA ILE A 178 -52.78 -1.62 75.40
C ILE A 178 -54.00 -2.53 75.47
N THR A 179 -54.05 -3.53 74.61
CA THR A 179 -55.09 -4.58 74.66
C THR A 179 -54.55 -5.75 75.46
N SER A 180 -55.10 -6.03 76.63
CA SER A 180 -54.60 -7.14 77.45
C SER A 180 -54.98 -8.49 76.85
N GLY A 181 -53.99 -9.36 76.64
CA GLY A 181 -54.18 -10.71 76.07
C GLY A 181 -54.98 -11.65 76.96
N THR A 182 -55.15 -11.32 78.25
CA THR A 182 -55.89 -12.12 79.24
C THR A 182 -57.38 -11.76 79.36
N GLY A 183 -57.89 -10.89 78.47
CA GLY A 183 -59.32 -10.55 78.39
C GLY A 183 -59.74 -9.36 79.27
N SER A 184 -58.80 -8.68 79.94
CA SER A 184 -59.06 -7.52 80.80
C SER A 184 -59.15 -6.18 80.03
N GLY A 185 -59.99 -6.11 79.00
CA GLY A 185 -60.33 -4.84 78.32
C GLY A 185 -59.16 -4.06 77.68
N ILE A 186 -59.45 -2.83 77.25
CA ILE A 186 -58.49 -1.91 76.62
C ILE A 186 -58.07 -0.87 77.67
N LYS A 187 -56.75 -0.76 77.94
CA LYS A 187 -56.18 0.24 78.87
C LYS A 187 -55.51 1.37 78.09
N SER A 188 -55.99 2.60 78.24
CA SER A 188 -55.33 3.79 77.67
C SER A 188 -54.25 4.34 78.60
N PHE A 189 -53.15 4.83 78.03
CA PHE A 189 -52.09 5.50 78.78
C PHE A 189 -51.64 6.80 78.07
N GLU A 190 -51.19 7.76 78.87
CA GLU A 190 -50.56 8.99 78.40
C GLU A 190 -49.42 9.32 79.37
N LEU A 191 -48.20 9.25 78.87
CA LEU A 191 -46.97 9.49 79.62
C LEU A 191 -46.26 10.71 79.02
N GLU A 192 -45.82 11.61 79.87
CA GLU A 192 -45.12 12.82 79.49
C GLU A 192 -43.60 12.59 79.62
N PRO A 193 -42.84 12.49 78.50
CA PRO A 193 -41.41 12.18 78.55
C PRO A 193 -40.58 13.24 79.27
N SER A 194 -41.09 14.47 79.39
CA SER A 194 -40.40 15.56 80.09
C SER A 194 -40.51 15.49 81.62
N GLN A 195 -41.43 14.68 82.15
CA GLN A 195 -41.68 14.59 83.61
C GLN A 195 -41.14 13.30 84.24
N GLN A 196 -40.75 12.31 83.43
CA GLN A 196 -40.29 11.00 83.88
C GLN A 196 -39.02 10.59 83.13
N SER A 197 -38.15 9.81 83.76
CA SER A 197 -37.00 9.24 83.06
C SER A 197 -37.47 8.16 82.06
N GLU A 198 -36.71 7.94 80.99
CA GLU A 198 -37.00 6.87 80.00
C GLU A 198 -37.17 5.50 80.69
N PHE A 199 -36.36 5.22 81.71
CA PHE A 199 -36.47 3.99 82.51
C PHE A 199 -37.81 3.86 83.23
N ALA A 200 -38.32 4.95 83.83
CA ALA A 200 -39.61 4.95 84.50
C ALA A 200 -40.77 4.75 83.50
N VAL A 201 -40.69 5.39 82.34
CA VAL A 201 -41.68 5.25 81.25
C VAL A 201 -41.72 3.81 80.75
N ILE A 202 -40.56 3.19 80.49
CA ILE A 202 -40.48 1.81 79.99
C ILE A 202 -41.04 0.82 81.01
N ASN A 203 -40.65 0.92 82.28
CA ASN A 203 -41.17 0.01 83.31
C ASN A 203 -42.68 0.18 83.50
N SER A 204 -43.19 1.42 83.46
CA SER A 204 -44.63 1.67 83.52
C SER A 204 -45.38 1.01 82.36
N LEU A 205 -44.80 0.98 81.15
CA LEU A 205 -45.39 0.29 80.01
C LEU A 205 -45.36 -1.24 80.18
N TRP A 206 -44.28 -1.80 80.72
CA TRP A 206 -44.20 -3.24 81.05
C TRP A 206 -45.23 -3.64 82.10
N ASP A 207 -45.35 -2.88 83.18
CA ASP A 207 -46.35 -3.13 84.24
C ASP A 207 -47.77 -3.11 83.66
N LEU A 208 -48.06 -2.20 82.72
CA LEU A 208 -49.37 -2.11 82.07
C LEU A 208 -49.67 -3.29 81.13
N MET A 209 -48.64 -3.96 80.59
CA MET A 209 -48.78 -5.16 79.77
C MET A 209 -48.99 -6.42 80.61
N GLU A 210 -48.40 -6.50 81.81
CA GLU A 210 -48.52 -7.65 82.73
C GLU A 210 -49.76 -7.57 83.65
N ALA A 211 -50.32 -6.38 83.85
CA ALA A 211 -51.52 -6.13 84.66
C ALA A 211 -52.85 -6.42 83.94
#